data_AF-A0A349US45-F1
#
_entry.id   AF-A0A349US45-F1
#
_cell.length_a   1.000
_cell.length_b   1.000
_cell.length_c   1.000
_cell.angle_alpha   90.00
_cell.angle_beta   90.00
_cell.angle_gamma   90.00
#
_symmetry.space_group_name_H-M   'P 1'
#
loop_
_entity.id
_entity.type
_entity.pdbx_description
1 polymer ?
#
loop_
_entity_poly.entity_id
_entity_poly.type
_entity_poly.pdbx_seq_one_letter_code
_entity_poly.pdbx_strand_id
1 'polypeptide(L)'
;MKKRKPPKKDESNRYHQIVRHIFFRHYAKGMTEFTFARSEIETAAASLGIPLPKNIGDSLYTYRFRMALPEEISRTAPPGKNWIIKLAGKGKYKFELVAGGHILPNEMLADIKIPDATPGVIDMYALNDEQALLGKLHYNRLIDIFLGFAAYRLQSHLRTTVPGMGQVETDEIYVGIDSRGVHYIVPVQAKGGTDKLSIVQVEQDLALCRNKFPSLFCIPVAAQFMRDDVIALFSFVDGEDGVGVSSERHYRLVAPESMTREEWEIYRKRLFAGADKS
;
A
#
# COMPACT_ATOMS: atom_id res chain seq x y z
N MET A 1 -30.49 -34.90 6.98
CA MET A 1 -29.04 -34.85 6.70
C MET A 1 -28.77 -33.78 5.65
N LYS A 2 -28.21 -32.62 6.03
CA LYS A 2 -27.80 -31.56 5.09
C LYS A 2 -26.45 -31.95 4.47
N LYS A 3 -26.40 -32.13 3.15
CA LYS A 3 -25.16 -32.40 2.40
C LYS A 3 -24.18 -31.24 2.63
N ARG A 4 -23.00 -31.53 3.21
CA ARG A 4 -21.88 -30.58 3.32
C ARG A 4 -21.41 -30.20 1.91
N LYS A 5 -21.34 -28.90 1.59
CA LYS A 5 -20.70 -28.39 0.38
C LYS A 5 -19.19 -28.71 0.42
N PRO A 6 -18.56 -29.11 -0.70
CA PRO A 6 -17.13 -29.36 -0.75
C PRO A 6 -16.34 -28.03 -0.62
N PRO A 7 -15.08 -28.07 -0.13
CA PRO A 7 -14.27 -26.87 0.09
C PRO A 7 -13.85 -26.20 -1.25
N LYS A 8 -13.79 -24.86 -1.27
CA LYS A 8 -13.35 -24.00 -2.41
C LYS A 8 -11.88 -24.25 -2.76
N LYS A 9 -11.56 -25.30 -3.52
CA LYS A 9 -10.16 -25.69 -3.83
C LYS A 9 -9.64 -25.29 -5.22
N ASP A 10 -10.35 -24.47 -6.01
CA ASP A 10 -10.11 -24.46 -7.46
C ASP A 10 -10.06 -23.09 -8.17
N GLU A 11 -10.33 -21.95 -7.52
CA GLU A 11 -10.27 -20.63 -8.22
C GLU A 11 -8.85 -20.07 -8.30
N SER A 12 -8.08 -20.18 -7.22
CA SER A 12 -6.68 -19.71 -7.17
C SER A 12 -5.77 -20.44 -8.17
N ASN A 13 -5.99 -21.75 -8.36
CA ASN A 13 -5.18 -22.58 -9.26
C ASN A 13 -5.46 -22.26 -10.74
N ARG A 14 -6.75 -22.08 -11.10
CA ARG A 14 -7.14 -21.69 -12.47
C ARG A 14 -6.52 -20.37 -12.90
N TYR A 15 -6.52 -19.39 -11.99
CA TYR A 15 -6.00 -18.07 -12.31
C TYR A 15 -4.46 -18.02 -12.36
N HIS A 16 -3.79 -18.76 -11.48
CA HIS A 16 -2.34 -18.99 -11.56
C HIS A 16 -1.95 -19.50 -12.95
N GLN A 17 -2.67 -20.50 -13.48
CA GLN A 17 -2.38 -21.07 -14.80
C GLN A 17 -2.57 -20.06 -15.94
N ILE A 18 -3.62 -19.24 -15.88
CA ILE A 18 -3.90 -18.19 -16.89
C ILE A 18 -2.79 -17.13 -16.89
N VAL A 19 -2.44 -16.59 -15.72
CA VAL A 19 -1.42 -15.53 -15.60
C VAL A 19 -0.05 -16.05 -16.02
N ARG A 20 0.28 -17.28 -15.63
CA ARG A 20 1.48 -18.00 -16.08
C ARG A 20 1.50 -18.13 -17.61
N HIS A 21 0.40 -18.53 -18.23
CA HIS A 21 0.32 -18.68 -19.68
C HIS A 21 0.51 -17.37 -20.42
N ILE A 22 -0.14 -16.29 -19.98
CA ILE A 22 0.04 -14.95 -20.58
C ILE A 22 1.50 -14.51 -20.42
N PHE A 23 2.09 -14.68 -19.23
CA PHE A 23 3.46 -14.26 -18.98
C PHE A 23 4.44 -14.96 -19.93
N PHE A 24 4.43 -16.30 -19.98
CA PHE A 24 5.37 -17.06 -20.81
C PHE A 24 5.08 -16.97 -22.31
N ARG A 25 3.91 -16.49 -22.73
CA ARG A 25 3.61 -16.18 -24.13
C ARG A 25 4.36 -14.93 -24.61
N HIS A 26 4.56 -13.95 -23.74
CA HIS A 26 5.18 -12.66 -24.08
C HIS A 26 6.64 -12.55 -23.61
N TYR A 27 6.99 -13.20 -22.51
CA TYR A 27 8.29 -13.08 -21.88
C TYR A 27 9.41 -13.68 -22.73
N ALA A 28 10.45 -12.89 -22.97
CA ALA A 28 11.75 -13.32 -23.45
C ALA A 28 12.84 -12.95 -22.43
N LYS A 29 13.88 -13.78 -22.34
CA LYS A 29 15.00 -13.56 -21.40
C LYS A 29 15.61 -12.17 -21.63
N GLY A 30 15.71 -11.39 -20.56
CA GLY A 30 16.25 -10.02 -20.58
C GLY A 30 15.19 -8.92 -20.76
N MET A 31 13.92 -9.27 -20.99
CA MET A 31 12.83 -8.29 -20.95
C MET A 31 12.68 -7.69 -19.56
N THR A 32 12.49 -6.37 -19.52
CA THR A 32 12.19 -5.62 -18.30
C THR A 32 10.72 -5.25 -18.19
N GLU A 33 9.98 -5.24 -19.30
CA GLU A 33 8.54 -5.01 -19.31
C GLU A 33 7.89 -5.54 -20.59
N PHE A 34 6.58 -5.78 -20.54
CA PHE A 34 5.73 -5.99 -21.71
C PHE A 34 4.26 -5.69 -21.37
N THR A 35 3.49 -5.27 -22.38
CA THR A 35 2.06 -5.00 -22.22
C THR A 35 1.20 -6.11 -22.81
N PHE A 36 0.05 -6.38 -22.19
CA PHE A 36 -0.95 -7.31 -22.69
C PHE A 36 -2.37 -6.73 -22.54
N ALA A 37 -3.28 -7.16 -23.41
CA ALA A 37 -4.68 -6.72 -23.37
C ALA A 37 -5.52 -7.60 -22.44
N ARG A 38 -6.57 -7.02 -21.84
CA ARG A 38 -7.52 -7.75 -20.99
C ARG A 38 -8.14 -8.95 -21.71
N SER A 39 -8.42 -8.83 -23.01
CA SER A 39 -8.98 -9.88 -23.85
C SER A 39 -8.08 -11.13 -23.94
N GLU A 40 -6.77 -10.98 -23.70
CA GLU A 40 -5.85 -12.12 -23.72
C GLU A 40 -6.09 -13.08 -22.55
N ILE A 41 -6.76 -12.63 -21.47
CA ILE A 41 -7.20 -13.52 -20.39
C ILE A 41 -8.23 -14.52 -20.89
N GLU A 42 -9.14 -14.08 -21.74
CA GLU A 42 -10.17 -14.92 -22.35
C GLU A 42 -9.54 -15.91 -23.33
N THR A 43 -8.61 -15.43 -24.14
CA THR A 43 -7.84 -16.27 -25.07
C THR A 43 -7.01 -17.33 -24.33
N ALA A 44 -6.34 -16.95 -23.25
CA ALA A 44 -5.54 -17.87 -22.44
C ALA A 44 -6.40 -18.93 -21.74
N ALA A 45 -7.54 -18.53 -21.16
CA ALA A 45 -8.47 -19.47 -20.54
C ALA A 45 -9.02 -20.49 -21.54
N ALA A 46 -9.41 -20.03 -22.73
CA ALA A 46 -9.86 -20.91 -23.82
C ALA A 46 -8.76 -21.88 -24.26
N SER A 47 -7.52 -21.40 -24.44
CA SER A 47 -6.39 -22.24 -24.83
C SER A 47 -6.03 -23.29 -23.78
N LEU A 48 -6.27 -23.01 -22.50
CA LEU A 48 -5.99 -23.94 -21.39
C LEU A 48 -7.18 -24.86 -21.08
N GLY A 49 -8.33 -24.69 -21.75
CA GLY A 49 -9.56 -25.41 -21.43
C GLY A 49 -10.13 -25.07 -20.04
N ILE A 50 -9.77 -23.90 -19.51
CA ILE A 50 -10.17 -23.46 -18.17
C ILE A 50 -11.47 -22.67 -18.28
N PRO A 51 -12.52 -23.02 -17.51
CA PRO A 51 -13.74 -22.22 -17.45
C PRO A 51 -13.42 -20.81 -16.96
N LEU A 52 -13.83 -19.82 -17.74
CA LEU A 52 -13.58 -18.41 -17.47
C LEU A 52 -14.06 -18.04 -16.06
N PRO A 53 -13.19 -17.51 -15.18
CA PRO A 53 -13.62 -17.03 -13.87
C PRO A 53 -14.68 -15.92 -14.07
N LYS A 54 -15.76 -15.97 -13.29
CA LYS A 54 -16.86 -14.98 -13.40
C LYS A 54 -16.38 -13.53 -13.15
N ASN A 55 -15.26 -13.36 -12.44
CA ASN A 55 -14.71 -12.07 -12.04
C ASN A 55 -13.29 -11.86 -12.59
N ILE A 56 -13.15 -11.71 -13.91
CA ILE A 56 -11.86 -11.44 -14.59
C ILE A 56 -11.19 -10.15 -14.08
N GLY A 57 -11.98 -9.17 -13.63
CA GLY A 57 -11.47 -7.92 -13.07
C GLY A 57 -10.84 -8.09 -11.68
N ASP A 58 -11.49 -8.87 -10.80
CA ASP A 58 -11.03 -9.09 -9.42
C ASP A 58 -9.77 -9.96 -9.35
N SER A 59 -9.52 -10.76 -10.38
CA SER A 59 -8.38 -11.67 -10.38
C SER A 59 -7.06 -10.92 -10.61
N LEU A 60 -7.00 -9.98 -11.57
CA LEU A 60 -5.84 -9.10 -11.71
C LEU A 60 -5.69 -8.16 -10.52
N TYR A 61 -6.80 -7.69 -9.94
CA TYR A 61 -6.80 -6.96 -8.67
C TYR A 61 -6.11 -7.77 -7.56
N THR A 62 -6.35 -9.08 -7.50
CA THR A 62 -5.74 -9.98 -6.51
C THR A 62 -4.22 -10.08 -6.65
N TYR A 63 -3.62 -10.27 -7.84
CA TYR A 63 -2.15 -10.27 -7.96
C TYR A 63 -1.52 -8.87 -7.87
N ARG A 64 -2.29 -7.81 -8.12
CA ARG A 64 -1.80 -6.44 -8.00
C ARG A 64 -1.69 -5.98 -6.55
N PHE A 65 -2.54 -6.51 -5.66
CA PHE A 65 -2.66 -6.00 -4.30
C PHE A 65 -2.61 -7.05 -3.19
N ARG A 66 -2.88 -8.33 -3.45
CA ARG A 66 -3.11 -9.36 -2.40
C ARG A 66 -2.29 -10.64 -2.52
N MET A 67 -1.88 -11.06 -3.71
CA MET A 67 -1.17 -12.32 -3.93
C MET A 67 0.16 -12.10 -4.63
N ALA A 68 1.20 -12.82 -4.20
CA ALA A 68 2.45 -12.91 -4.93
C ALA A 68 2.23 -13.59 -6.29
N LEU A 69 2.99 -13.18 -7.30
CA LEU A 69 2.98 -13.85 -8.60
C LEU A 69 3.44 -15.31 -8.46
N PRO A 70 2.95 -16.20 -9.36
CA PRO A 70 3.46 -17.55 -9.56
C PRO A 70 4.99 -17.65 -9.39
N GLU A 71 5.46 -18.65 -8.64
CA GLU A 71 6.89 -18.83 -8.38
C GLU A 71 7.70 -18.96 -9.68
N GLU A 72 7.11 -19.58 -10.71
CA GLU A 72 7.72 -19.72 -12.03
C GLU A 72 7.98 -18.38 -12.71
N ILE A 73 7.10 -17.39 -12.52
CA ILE A 73 7.29 -16.03 -13.02
C ILE A 73 8.34 -15.32 -12.17
N SER A 74 8.21 -15.40 -10.84
CA SER A 74 9.11 -14.74 -9.89
C SER A 74 10.57 -15.17 -10.08
N ARG A 75 10.83 -16.45 -10.39
CA ARG A 75 12.18 -16.99 -10.70
C ARG A 75 12.81 -16.42 -11.97
N THR A 76 12.03 -15.79 -12.85
CA THR A 76 12.59 -15.12 -14.04
C THR A 76 13.13 -13.72 -13.75
N ALA A 77 12.82 -13.15 -12.59
CA ALA A 77 13.32 -11.84 -12.20
C ALA A 77 14.80 -11.91 -11.79
N PRO A 78 15.63 -10.94 -12.20
CA PRO A 78 17.01 -10.85 -11.73
C PRO A 78 17.07 -10.48 -10.24
N PRO A 79 18.20 -10.74 -9.55
CA PRO A 79 18.36 -10.41 -8.14
C PRO A 79 17.99 -8.95 -7.83
N GLY A 80 17.20 -8.74 -6.77
CA GLY A 80 16.76 -7.42 -6.33
C GLY A 80 15.58 -6.81 -7.12
N LYS A 81 15.03 -7.52 -8.11
CA LYS A 81 13.83 -7.08 -8.85
C LYS A 81 12.70 -8.08 -8.71
N ASN A 82 11.47 -7.59 -8.83
CA ASN A 82 10.27 -8.42 -8.86
C ASN A 82 9.41 -8.04 -10.06
N TRP A 83 8.75 -9.03 -10.64
CA TRP A 83 7.68 -8.77 -11.59
C TRP A 83 6.45 -8.26 -10.85
N ILE A 84 5.84 -7.23 -11.40
CA ILE A 84 4.54 -6.73 -10.96
C ILE A 84 3.65 -6.51 -12.18
N ILE A 85 2.35 -6.40 -11.93
CA ILE A 85 1.39 -6.04 -12.97
C ILE A 85 0.87 -4.62 -12.71
N LYS A 86 1.15 -3.69 -13.64
CA LYS A 86 0.60 -2.32 -13.61
C LYS A 86 -0.56 -2.16 -14.60
N LEU A 87 -1.34 -1.10 -14.44
CA LEU A 87 -2.25 -0.65 -15.49
C LEU A 87 -1.46 0.10 -16.56
N ALA A 88 -1.83 -0.10 -17.82
CA ALA A 88 -1.26 0.59 -18.97
C ALA A 88 -2.36 1.22 -19.84
N GLY A 89 -3.41 1.73 -19.20
CA GLY A 89 -4.60 2.31 -19.84
C GLY A 89 -5.83 1.39 -19.83
N LYS A 90 -6.90 1.84 -20.50
CA LYS A 90 -8.21 1.17 -20.46
C LYS A 90 -8.12 -0.23 -21.07
N GLY A 91 -8.29 -1.25 -20.23
CA GLY A 91 -8.25 -2.65 -20.64
C GLY A 91 -6.86 -3.16 -21.04
N LYS A 92 -5.79 -2.45 -20.66
CA LYS A 92 -4.40 -2.85 -20.91
C LYS A 92 -3.64 -2.95 -19.59
N TYR A 93 -2.77 -3.94 -19.51
CA TYR A 93 -1.93 -4.21 -18.36
C TYR A 93 -0.48 -4.34 -18.80
N LYS A 94 0.44 -4.11 -17.87
CA LYS A 94 1.88 -4.19 -18.11
C LYS A 94 2.52 -5.08 -17.06
N PHE A 95 3.22 -6.11 -17.48
CA PHE A 95 4.23 -6.74 -16.63
C PHE A 95 5.46 -5.86 -16.66
N GLU A 96 6.00 -5.54 -15.49
CA GLU A 96 7.19 -4.71 -15.36
C GLU A 96 8.07 -5.26 -14.24
N LEU A 97 9.37 -5.37 -14.51
CA LEU A 97 10.40 -5.57 -13.51
C LEU A 97 10.63 -4.26 -12.79
N VAL A 98 10.22 -4.20 -11.53
CA VAL A 98 10.55 -3.07 -10.67
C VAL A 98 11.66 -3.43 -9.70
N ALA A 99 12.55 -2.47 -9.47
CA ALA A 99 13.39 -2.46 -8.27
C ALA A 99 12.46 -2.11 -7.10
N GLY A 100 11.84 -3.12 -6.49
CA GLY A 100 10.85 -2.86 -5.44
C GLY A 100 10.00 -4.09 -5.14
N GLY A 101 10.12 -4.58 -3.91
CA GLY A 101 9.24 -5.59 -3.35
C GLY A 101 8.05 -4.96 -2.61
N HIS A 102 7.31 -5.80 -1.92
CA HIS A 102 6.43 -5.34 -0.86
C HIS A 102 7.22 -4.47 0.12
N ILE A 103 6.66 -3.33 0.51
CA ILE A 103 7.22 -2.51 1.59
C ILE A 103 6.92 -3.26 2.88
N LEU A 104 7.97 -3.63 3.62
CA LEU A 104 7.86 -4.34 4.88
C LEU A 104 8.35 -3.42 6.01
N PRO A 105 7.61 -3.34 7.12
CA PRO A 105 8.10 -2.64 8.30
C PRO A 105 9.40 -3.24 8.82
N ASN A 106 10.32 -2.37 9.23
CA ASN A 106 11.56 -2.75 9.85
C ASN A 106 11.33 -3.16 11.32
N GLU A 107 11.29 -4.46 11.60
CA GLU A 107 11.04 -5.03 12.94
C GLU A 107 12.05 -4.57 14.02
N MET A 108 13.18 -3.97 13.63
CA MET A 108 14.20 -3.48 14.55
C MET A 108 13.98 -2.02 15.00
N LEU A 109 12.99 -1.31 14.47
CA LEU A 109 12.65 0.03 14.91
C LEU A 109 11.93 0.00 16.26
N ALA A 110 12.35 0.87 17.17
CA ALA A 110 11.63 1.08 18.41
C ALA A 110 10.31 1.78 18.13
N ASP A 111 9.24 1.31 18.76
CA ASP A 111 7.94 1.99 18.74
C ASP A 111 7.93 3.24 19.64
N ILE A 112 6.99 4.12 19.32
CA ILE A 112 6.74 5.38 20.01
C ILE A 112 5.32 5.31 20.57
N LYS A 113 5.20 5.34 21.90
CA LYS A 113 3.90 5.32 22.56
C LYS A 113 3.18 6.65 22.41
N ILE A 114 1.90 6.61 22.07
CA ILE A 114 1.00 7.75 21.97
C ILE A 114 -0.27 7.42 22.76
N PRO A 115 -0.74 8.29 23.66
CA PRO A 115 -2.04 8.12 24.30
C PRO A 115 -3.15 7.94 23.26
N ASP A 116 -3.94 6.88 23.39
CA ASP A 116 -5.05 6.60 22.48
C ASP A 116 -6.21 7.58 22.72
N ALA A 117 -6.49 8.38 21.69
CA ALA A 117 -7.59 9.33 21.63
C ALA A 117 -8.77 8.81 20.78
N THR A 118 -8.71 7.56 20.30
CA THR A 118 -9.81 6.94 19.57
C THR A 118 -11.05 6.86 20.46
N PRO A 119 -12.19 7.48 20.09
CA PRO A 119 -13.39 7.36 20.88
C PRO A 119 -13.82 5.89 20.95
N GLY A 120 -14.09 5.35 22.14
CA GLY A 120 -14.44 3.92 22.29
C GLY A 120 -15.65 3.47 21.47
N VAL A 121 -16.55 4.39 21.09
CA VAL A 121 -17.65 4.13 20.15
C VAL A 121 -17.14 3.70 18.77
N ILE A 122 -15.99 4.18 18.34
CA ILE A 122 -15.38 3.81 17.05
C ILE A 122 -14.88 2.37 17.12
N ASP A 123 -14.21 1.99 18.21
CA ASP A 123 -13.73 0.62 18.42
C ASP A 123 -14.88 -0.40 18.48
N MET A 124 -16.03 0.01 19.03
CA MET A 124 -17.24 -0.84 19.06
C MET A 124 -17.78 -1.21 17.67
N TYR A 125 -17.55 -0.37 16.66
CA TYR A 125 -18.19 -0.49 15.34
C TYR A 125 -17.21 -0.61 14.17
N ALA A 126 -15.91 -0.74 14.44
CA ALA A 126 -14.92 -0.95 13.39
C ALA A 126 -15.19 -2.27 12.64
N LEU A 127 -15.56 -2.17 11.37
CA LEU A 127 -16.02 -3.31 10.56
C LEU A 127 -14.89 -4.19 10.01
N ASN A 128 -13.69 -3.63 9.86
CA ASN A 128 -12.49 -4.33 9.40
C ASN A 128 -11.22 -3.59 9.82
N ASP A 129 -10.08 -4.30 9.78
CA ASP A 129 -8.77 -3.80 10.21
C ASP A 129 -8.32 -2.54 9.47
N GLU A 130 -8.68 -2.39 8.19
CA GLU A 130 -8.28 -1.21 7.41
C GLU A 130 -9.02 0.06 7.89
N GLN A 131 -10.34 -0.04 8.09
CA GLN A 131 -11.12 1.08 8.62
C GLN A 131 -10.76 1.39 10.08
N ALA A 132 -10.42 0.37 10.87
CA ALA A 132 -9.87 0.56 12.21
C ALA A 132 -8.54 1.32 12.17
N LEU A 133 -7.65 0.97 11.24
CA LEU A 133 -6.37 1.64 11.06
C LEU A 133 -6.55 3.12 10.69
N LEU A 134 -7.35 3.41 9.65
CA LEU A 134 -7.63 4.79 9.23
C LEU A 134 -8.29 5.61 10.35
N GLY A 135 -9.23 5.02 11.09
CA GLY A 135 -9.81 5.64 12.28
C GLY A 135 -8.75 6.02 13.30
N LYS A 136 -7.85 5.09 13.63
CA LYS A 136 -6.72 5.34 14.55
C LYS A 136 -5.79 6.43 14.04
N LEU A 137 -5.43 6.44 12.75
CA LEU A 137 -4.62 7.51 12.16
C LEU A 137 -5.27 8.89 12.37
N HIS A 138 -6.57 8.96 12.11
CA HIS A 138 -7.34 10.19 12.17
C HIS A 138 -7.52 10.72 13.60
N TYR A 139 -8.09 9.92 14.50
CA TYR A 139 -8.42 10.36 15.86
C TYR A 139 -7.18 10.66 16.72
N ASN A 140 -6.06 10.00 16.43
CA ASN A 140 -4.81 10.19 17.15
C ASN A 140 -3.85 11.17 16.48
N ARG A 141 -4.29 11.85 15.39
CA ARG A 141 -3.48 12.85 14.68
C ARG A 141 -2.11 12.28 14.25
N LEU A 142 -2.06 10.99 13.89
CA LEU A 142 -0.78 10.32 13.62
C LEU A 142 -0.09 10.87 12.38
N ILE A 143 -0.86 11.33 11.38
CA ILE A 143 -0.31 12.01 10.20
C ILE A 143 0.40 13.30 10.62
N ASP A 144 -0.21 14.10 11.50
CA ASP A 144 0.38 15.32 12.02
C ASP A 144 1.67 15.05 12.80
N ILE A 145 1.61 14.08 13.72
CA ILE A 145 2.74 13.69 14.57
C ILE A 145 3.89 13.14 13.72
N PHE A 146 3.58 12.34 12.70
CA PHE A 146 4.56 11.70 11.84
C PHE A 146 5.26 12.68 10.89
N LEU A 147 4.50 13.57 10.26
CA LEU A 147 5.04 14.50 9.25
C LEU A 147 5.48 15.83 9.85
N GLY A 148 5.08 16.15 11.08
CA GLY A 148 5.47 17.36 11.79
C GLY A 148 4.74 18.63 11.33
N PHE A 149 3.54 18.51 10.76
CA PHE A 149 2.71 19.63 10.33
C PHE A 149 1.22 19.40 10.61
N ALA A 150 0.40 20.44 10.55
CA ALA A 150 -1.04 20.30 10.72
C ALA A 150 -1.66 19.68 9.47
N ALA A 151 -2.30 18.52 9.61
CA ALA A 151 -2.97 17.79 8.54
C ALA A 151 -4.49 17.77 8.74
N TYR A 152 -5.22 17.96 7.65
CA TYR A 152 -6.68 18.00 7.62
C TYR A 152 -7.19 16.99 6.59
N ARG A 153 -8.07 16.07 7.02
CA ARG A 153 -8.67 15.08 6.12
C ARG A 153 -9.54 15.80 5.09
N LEU A 154 -9.21 15.62 3.81
CA LEU A 154 -9.93 16.21 2.69
C LEU A 154 -11.00 15.25 2.16
N GLN A 155 -10.62 13.99 1.94
CA GLN A 155 -11.51 12.99 1.33
C GLN A 155 -11.06 11.57 1.72
N SER A 156 -11.99 10.62 1.72
CA SER A 156 -11.70 9.19 1.85
C SER A 156 -12.28 8.38 0.70
N HIS A 157 -11.67 7.21 0.45
CA HIS A 157 -12.03 6.27 -0.60
C HIS A 157 -12.14 6.96 -1.97
N LEU A 158 -11.14 7.78 -2.30
CA LEU A 158 -11.13 8.51 -3.56
C LEU A 158 -10.81 7.56 -4.71
N ARG A 159 -11.85 7.19 -5.45
CA ARG A 159 -11.73 6.46 -6.70
C ARG A 159 -11.85 7.42 -7.87
N THR A 160 -10.82 7.50 -8.70
CA THR A 160 -10.78 8.43 -9.84
C THR A 160 -10.01 7.86 -11.03
N THR A 161 -9.91 8.61 -12.12
CA THR A 161 -9.13 8.22 -13.30
C THR A 161 -7.99 9.20 -13.50
N VAL A 162 -6.78 8.68 -13.65
CA VAL A 162 -5.58 9.46 -13.99
C VAL A 162 -5.26 9.24 -15.47
N PRO A 163 -5.06 10.32 -16.26
CA PRO A 163 -4.66 10.20 -17.66
C PRO A 163 -3.43 9.31 -17.84
N GLY A 164 -3.43 8.42 -18.84
CA GLY A 164 -2.33 7.49 -19.13
C GLY A 164 -2.24 6.27 -18.19
N MET A 165 -2.75 6.36 -16.96
CA MET A 165 -2.69 5.27 -15.97
C MET A 165 -4.02 4.51 -15.85
N GLY A 166 -5.16 5.19 -15.99
CA GLY A 166 -6.49 4.62 -15.82
C GLY A 166 -7.06 4.83 -14.42
N GLN A 167 -7.91 3.92 -13.96
CA GLN A 167 -8.60 4.04 -12.68
C GLN A 167 -7.65 3.76 -11.51
N VAL A 168 -7.66 4.65 -10.53
CA VAL A 168 -6.86 4.60 -9.30
C VAL A 168 -7.75 4.79 -8.08
N GLU A 169 -7.28 4.33 -6.93
CA GLU A 169 -7.99 4.38 -5.66
C GLU A 169 -7.01 4.71 -4.54
N THR A 170 -7.40 5.68 -3.72
CA THR A 170 -6.64 6.14 -2.56
C THR A 170 -7.54 6.09 -1.33
N ASP A 171 -7.05 5.50 -0.25
CA ASP A 171 -7.84 5.24 0.95
C ASP A 171 -8.21 6.56 1.65
N GLU A 172 -7.25 7.47 1.85
CA GLU A 172 -7.51 8.84 2.34
C GLU A 172 -6.61 9.89 1.69
N ILE A 173 -7.08 11.14 1.66
CA ILE A 173 -6.29 12.30 1.25
C ILE A 173 -6.39 13.36 2.33
N TYR A 174 -5.23 13.89 2.72
CA TYR A 174 -5.11 15.02 3.64
C TYR A 174 -4.48 16.23 2.95
N VAL A 175 -4.82 17.43 3.43
CA VAL A 175 -4.10 18.67 3.13
C VAL A 175 -3.29 19.06 4.36
N GLY A 176 -1.99 19.26 4.18
CA GLY A 176 -1.05 19.65 5.24
C GLY A 176 -0.66 21.12 5.15
N ILE A 177 -0.40 21.75 6.29
CA ILE A 177 0.17 23.10 6.38
C ILE A 177 1.27 23.10 7.45
N ASP A 178 2.51 23.41 7.06
CA ASP A 178 3.63 23.51 8.00
C ASP A 178 3.72 24.89 8.67
N SER A 179 4.69 25.05 9.58
CA SER A 179 4.92 26.30 10.32
C SER A 179 5.36 27.48 9.45
N ARG A 180 5.74 27.24 8.18
CA ARG A 180 6.11 28.27 7.20
C ARG A 180 4.94 28.64 6.28
N GLY A 181 3.79 27.99 6.44
CA GLY A 181 2.63 28.16 5.58
C GLY A 181 2.75 27.44 4.24
N VAL A 182 3.65 26.45 4.10
CA VAL A 182 3.72 25.63 2.89
C VAL A 182 2.57 24.61 2.92
N HIS A 183 1.86 24.50 1.81
CA HIS A 183 0.75 23.56 1.66
C HIS A 183 1.22 22.24 1.03
N TYR A 184 0.74 21.14 1.58
CA TYR A 184 1.03 19.77 1.16
C TYR A 184 -0.25 19.02 0.80
N ILE A 185 -0.13 18.05 -0.08
CA ILE A 185 -1.14 17.01 -0.30
C ILE A 185 -0.57 15.67 0.14
N VAL A 186 -1.32 14.92 0.95
CA VAL A 186 -0.85 13.68 1.57
C VAL A 186 -1.84 12.57 1.23
N PRO A 187 -1.63 11.82 0.15
CA PRO A 187 -2.39 10.60 -0.08
C PRO A 187 -1.92 9.52 0.90
N VAL A 188 -2.87 8.80 1.50
CA VAL A 188 -2.63 7.79 2.51
C VAL A 188 -3.19 6.45 2.03
N GLN A 189 -2.36 5.41 2.12
CA GLN A 189 -2.75 4.01 1.92
C GLN A 189 -2.66 3.27 3.24
N ALA A 190 -3.73 2.61 3.65
CA ALA A 190 -3.77 1.79 4.85
C ALA A 190 -3.89 0.31 4.47
N LYS A 191 -3.14 -0.56 5.17
CA LYS A 191 -3.26 -2.01 5.01
C LYS A 191 -3.35 -2.68 6.37
N GLY A 192 -4.39 -3.50 6.53
CA GLY A 192 -4.61 -4.35 7.69
C GLY A 192 -4.39 -5.83 7.38
N GLY A 193 -4.26 -6.64 8.44
CA GLY A 193 -4.14 -8.10 8.32
C GLY A 193 -2.89 -8.55 7.58
N THR A 194 -3.07 -9.40 6.57
CA THR A 194 -1.99 -9.99 5.76
C THR A 194 -1.65 -9.17 4.51
N ASP A 195 -2.40 -8.10 4.24
CA ASP A 195 -2.19 -7.28 3.05
C ASP A 195 -0.89 -6.49 3.20
N LYS A 196 -0.11 -6.45 2.12
CA LYS A 196 1.22 -5.83 2.11
C LYS A 196 1.16 -4.52 1.34
N LEU A 197 1.91 -3.54 1.84
CA LEU A 197 2.11 -2.28 1.14
C LEU A 197 2.85 -2.50 -0.19
N SER A 198 2.35 -1.87 -1.25
CA SER A 198 2.89 -1.98 -2.61
C SER A 198 3.41 -0.65 -3.10
N ILE A 199 4.63 -0.63 -3.63
CA ILE A 199 5.22 0.56 -4.25
C ILE A 199 4.34 1.10 -5.40
N VAL A 200 3.60 0.20 -6.08
CA VAL A 200 2.66 0.56 -7.15
C VAL A 200 1.55 1.48 -6.65
N GLN A 201 1.05 1.27 -5.42
CA GLN A 201 0.01 2.14 -4.85
C GLN A 201 0.55 3.54 -4.59
N VAL A 202 1.80 3.62 -4.12
CA VAL A 202 2.48 4.90 -3.91
C VAL A 202 2.68 5.65 -5.23
N GLU A 203 3.11 4.95 -6.29
CA GLU A 203 3.20 5.54 -7.64
C GLU A 203 1.84 6.03 -8.17
N GLN A 204 0.77 5.28 -7.93
CA GLN A 204 -0.59 5.65 -8.31
C GLN A 204 -1.07 6.91 -7.58
N ASP A 205 -0.78 7.00 -6.28
CA ASP A 205 -1.11 8.15 -5.44
C ASP A 205 -0.34 9.41 -5.84
N LEU A 206 0.95 9.27 -6.17
CA LEU A 206 1.77 10.34 -6.74
C LEU A 206 1.17 10.86 -8.04
N ALA A 207 0.80 9.95 -8.96
CA ALA A 207 0.19 10.32 -10.24
C ALA A 207 -1.19 10.98 -10.06
N LEU A 208 -1.99 10.49 -9.11
CA LEU A 208 -3.26 11.12 -8.74
C LEU A 208 -3.05 12.55 -8.26
N CYS A 209 -2.13 12.75 -7.32
CA CYS A 209 -1.89 14.06 -6.72
C CYS A 209 -1.31 15.05 -7.71
N ARG A 210 -0.38 14.63 -8.58
CA ARG A 210 0.13 15.45 -9.69
C ARG A 210 -0.97 15.93 -10.63
N ASN A 211 -1.96 15.07 -10.89
CA ASN A 211 -3.06 15.41 -11.79
C ASN A 211 -4.13 16.30 -11.13
N LYS A 212 -4.50 16.03 -9.87
CA LYS A 212 -5.59 16.75 -9.18
C LYS A 212 -5.14 17.98 -8.40
N PHE A 213 -3.91 17.99 -7.90
CA PHE A 213 -3.35 19.01 -7.02
C PHE A 213 -1.96 19.45 -7.52
N PRO A 214 -1.83 19.91 -8.78
CA PRO A 214 -0.53 20.16 -9.42
C PRO A 214 0.32 21.24 -8.73
N SER A 215 -0.30 22.12 -7.92
CA SER A 215 0.37 23.19 -7.20
C SER A 215 0.81 22.82 -5.78
N LEU A 216 0.48 21.62 -5.28
CA LEU A 216 0.79 21.19 -3.92
C LEU A 216 1.93 20.17 -3.90
N PHE A 217 2.78 20.25 -2.88
CA PHE A 217 3.81 19.24 -2.65
C PHE A 217 3.18 17.94 -2.17
N CYS A 218 3.36 16.87 -2.93
CA CYS A 218 2.83 15.55 -2.58
C CYS A 218 3.80 14.81 -1.65
N ILE A 219 3.29 14.36 -0.50
CA ILE A 219 3.99 13.46 0.42
C ILE A 219 3.14 12.21 0.58
N PRO A 220 3.37 11.16 -0.21
CA PRO A 220 2.65 9.91 -0.03
C PRO A 220 2.97 9.29 1.31
N VAL A 221 1.94 8.75 1.97
CA VAL A 221 2.06 8.04 3.23
C VAL A 221 1.43 6.66 3.12
N ALA A 222 2.08 5.68 3.72
CA ALA A 222 1.53 4.36 3.89
C ALA A 222 1.46 4.01 5.38
N ALA A 223 0.41 3.29 5.76
CA ALA A 223 0.17 2.79 7.10
C ALA A 223 -0.06 1.28 7.08
N GLN A 224 0.54 0.58 8.02
CA GLN A 224 0.34 -0.85 8.17
C GLN A 224 0.30 -1.27 9.65
N PHE A 225 -0.64 -2.15 10.00
CA PHE A 225 -0.58 -2.84 11.28
C PHE A 225 0.53 -3.89 11.31
N MET A 226 1.31 -3.86 12.38
CA MET A 226 2.28 -4.88 12.76
C MET A 226 1.70 -5.75 13.90
N ARG A 227 2.53 -6.65 14.44
CA ARG A 227 2.19 -7.39 15.65
C ARG A 227 1.93 -6.44 16.83
N ASP A 228 1.11 -6.89 17.76
CA ASP A 228 0.77 -6.17 18.98
C ASP A 228 0.17 -4.77 18.74
N ASP A 229 -0.62 -4.61 17.67
CA ASP A 229 -1.30 -3.36 17.29
C ASP A 229 -0.37 -2.15 17.04
N VAL A 230 0.93 -2.41 16.79
CA VAL A 230 1.86 -1.36 16.37
C VAL A 230 1.49 -0.88 14.97
N ILE A 231 1.50 0.42 14.77
CA ILE A 231 1.20 1.08 13.50
C ILE A 231 2.52 1.56 12.89
N ALA A 232 2.95 0.93 11.80
CA ALA A 232 4.06 1.43 11.00
C ALA A 232 3.54 2.50 10.03
N LEU A 233 4.17 3.68 10.06
CA LEU A 233 3.96 4.76 9.10
C LEU A 233 5.22 4.98 8.26
N PHE A 234 5.02 5.09 6.96
CA PHE A 234 6.05 5.38 5.97
C PHE A 234 5.70 6.67 5.23
N SER A 235 6.70 7.49 4.94
CA SER A 235 6.60 8.55 3.92
C SER A 235 7.52 8.23 2.75
N PHE A 236 7.14 8.69 1.57
CA PHE A 236 7.87 8.40 0.34
C PHE A 236 8.31 9.67 -0.38
N VAL A 237 9.38 9.54 -1.13
CA VAL A 237 9.89 10.56 -2.05
C VAL A 237 10.01 9.95 -3.45
N ASP A 238 9.69 10.74 -4.47
CA ASP A 238 9.94 10.37 -5.87
C ASP A 238 11.29 10.95 -6.28
N GLY A 239 12.30 10.09 -6.46
CA GLY A 239 13.68 10.45 -6.79
C GLY A 239 14.11 9.95 -8.18
N GLU A 240 15.40 10.12 -8.50
CA GLU A 240 15.96 9.73 -9.81
C GLU A 240 15.84 8.22 -10.08
N ASP A 241 16.00 7.39 -9.05
CA ASP A 241 15.87 5.93 -9.11
C ASP A 241 14.43 5.44 -8.89
N GLY A 242 13.46 6.36 -8.86
CA GLY A 242 12.04 6.09 -8.59
C GLY A 242 11.63 6.35 -7.14
N VAL A 243 10.52 5.73 -6.74
CA VAL A 243 9.92 5.95 -5.42
C VAL A 243 10.73 5.24 -4.33
N GLY A 244 11.16 6.00 -3.32
CA GLY A 244 11.89 5.50 -2.16
C GLY A 244 11.22 5.85 -0.83
N VAL A 245 11.47 5.05 0.21
CA VAL A 245 11.06 5.37 1.59
C VAL A 245 11.94 6.51 2.11
N SER A 246 11.33 7.63 2.45
CA SER A 246 12.04 8.78 3.05
C SER A 246 12.09 8.70 4.57
N SER A 247 11.05 8.16 5.21
CA SER A 247 11.00 8.00 6.66
C SER A 247 10.09 6.83 7.02
N GLU A 248 10.44 6.13 8.10
CA GLU A 248 9.63 5.09 8.72
C GLU A 248 9.60 5.33 10.23
N ARG A 249 8.41 5.29 10.85
CA ARG A 249 8.25 5.33 12.31
C ARG A 249 7.13 4.38 12.74
N HIS A 250 7.31 3.79 13.91
CA HIS A 250 6.36 2.85 14.50
C HIS A 250 5.71 3.48 15.71
N TYR A 251 4.38 3.41 15.78
CA TYR A 251 3.58 4.00 16.84
C TYR A 251 2.77 2.94 17.55
N ARG A 252 2.69 3.04 18.87
CA ARG A 252 1.81 2.21 19.69
C ARG A 252 0.81 3.10 20.40
N LEU A 253 -0.48 2.88 20.14
CA LEU A 253 -1.52 3.55 20.91
C LEU A 253 -1.64 2.86 22.27
N VAL A 254 -1.61 3.65 23.35
CA VAL A 254 -1.62 3.15 24.73
C VAL A 254 -2.62 3.92 25.59
N ALA A 255 -3.07 3.31 26.67
CA ALA A 255 -3.86 4.02 27.68
C ALA A 255 -3.04 5.19 28.27
N PRO A 256 -3.65 6.32 28.63
CA PRO A 256 -2.94 7.50 29.16
C PRO A 256 -2.01 7.17 30.35
N GLU A 257 -2.39 6.22 31.19
CA GLU A 257 -1.64 5.79 32.37
C GLU A 257 -0.33 5.07 32.02
N SER A 258 -0.22 4.55 30.79
CA SER A 258 0.99 3.89 30.29
C SER A 258 2.08 4.86 29.84
N MET A 259 1.77 6.17 29.77
CA MET A 259 2.73 7.23 29.46
C MET A 259 3.30 7.83 30.74
N THR A 260 4.32 7.19 31.30
CA THR A 260 4.96 7.64 32.53
C THR A 260 6.06 8.69 32.26
N ARG A 261 6.50 9.37 33.32
CA ARG A 261 7.59 10.36 33.23
C ARG A 261 8.90 9.73 32.74
N GLU A 262 9.18 8.50 33.15
CA GLU A 262 10.35 7.73 32.72
C GLU A 262 10.33 7.50 31.21
N GLU A 263 9.16 7.17 30.65
CA GLU A 263 8.97 7.02 29.21
C GLU A 263 9.26 8.34 28.45
N TRP A 264 8.79 9.46 28.98
CA TRP A 264 9.06 10.79 28.40
C TRP A 264 10.56 11.11 28.40
N GLU A 265 11.26 10.79 29.49
CA GLU A 265 12.70 11.01 29.58
C GLU A 265 13.49 10.16 28.58
N ILE A 266 13.03 8.94 28.28
CA ILE A 266 13.59 8.10 27.21
C ILE A 266 13.44 8.79 25.85
N TYR A 267 12.23 9.28 25.51
CA TYR A 267 12.00 9.96 24.22
C TYR A 267 12.80 11.26 24.10
N ARG A 268 12.89 12.04 25.19
CA ARG A 268 13.70 13.26 25.24
C ARG A 268 15.17 12.94 24.95
N LYS A 269 15.75 11.91 25.57
CA LYS A 269 17.14 11.51 25.32
C LYS A 269 17.38 11.05 23.88
N ARG A 270 16.41 10.39 23.25
CA ARG A 270 16.49 10.00 21.82
C ARG A 270 16.56 11.20 20.89
N LEU A 271 15.84 12.29 21.19
CA LEU A 271 15.87 13.53 20.40
C LEU A 271 17.25 14.22 20.44
N PHE A 272 17.94 14.18 21.59
CA PHE A 272 19.24 14.85 21.76
C PHE A 272 20.43 14.00 21.30
N ALA A 273 20.32 12.67 21.25
CA ALA A 273 21.38 11.80 20.73
C ALA A 273 21.68 12.00 19.23
N GLY A 274 20.75 12.61 18.47
CA GLY A 274 20.94 12.97 17.06
C GLY A 274 21.36 14.42 16.82
N ALA A 275 21.26 15.30 17.83
CA ALA A 275 21.55 16.73 17.70
C ALA A 275 23.01 17.08 18.03
N ASP A 276 23.73 16.24 18.78
CA ASP A 276 25.15 16.44 19.14
C ASP A 276 26.15 16.02 18.03
N LYS A 277 25.68 15.80 16.80
CA LYS A 277 26.52 15.43 15.64
C LYS A 277 26.38 16.37 14.43
N SER A 278 25.87 17.58 14.61
CA SER A 278 25.88 18.65 13.60
C SER A 278 26.82 19.78 14.00
#